data_AF-A0A7X2XF93-F1
#
_entry.id   AF-A0A7X2XF93-F1
#
_cell.length_a   1.000
_cell.length_b   1.000
_cell.length_c   1.000
_cell.angle_alpha   90.00
_cell.angle_beta   90.00
_cell.angle_gamma   90.00
#
_symmetry.space_group_name_H-M   'P 1'
#
loop_
_entity.id
_entity.type
_entity.pdbx_description
1 polymer ?
#
loop_
_entity_poly.entity_id
_entity_poly.type
_entity_poly.pdbx_seq_one_letter_code
_entity_poly.pdbx_strand_id
1 'polypeptide(L)'
;MTKRLLILIMALLLVCASCLADEQVVVDSFKVHVQDIMQPVLATYKKDAVHIRYFDPSKHGLQGSGHWFKVRNLEPVYSLDVKKNDSVMYPYIGILDVERYTEIFTGSYPTKEEASKAEKSYLSNAMQHWRFYYGYQKGKWEKTKVEFYRDTEKRFMSDKITITEYGVFANR
;
A
#
# COMPACT_ATOMS: atom_id res chain seq x y z
N MET A 1 -54.22 -9.34 15.32
CA MET A 1 -53.24 -9.30 14.21
C MET A 1 -51.96 -8.54 14.56
N THR A 2 -52.04 -7.41 15.28
CA THR A 2 -50.90 -6.55 15.67
C THR A 2 -49.77 -7.24 16.46
N LYS A 3 -50.07 -8.12 17.43
CA LYS A 3 -49.00 -8.85 18.17
C LYS A 3 -48.19 -9.81 17.30
N ARG A 4 -48.83 -10.51 16.36
CA ARG A 4 -48.13 -11.44 15.44
C ARG A 4 -47.27 -10.69 14.42
N LEU A 5 -47.73 -9.52 13.97
CA LEU A 5 -46.98 -8.63 13.09
C LEU A 5 -45.74 -8.05 13.78
N LEU A 6 -45.87 -7.61 15.05
CA LEU A 6 -44.75 -7.12 15.86
C LEU A 6 -43.66 -8.19 16.09
N ILE A 7 -44.06 -9.43 16.35
CA ILE A 7 -43.12 -10.55 16.52
C ILE A 7 -42.37 -10.83 15.21
N LEU A 8 -43.06 -10.80 14.06
CA LEU A 8 -42.43 -10.97 12.75
C LEU A 8 -41.44 -9.84 12.43
N ILE A 9 -41.79 -8.59 12.74
CA ILE A 9 -40.90 -7.43 12.55
C ILE A 9 -39.67 -7.55 13.45
N MET A 10 -39.83 -7.93 14.73
CA MET A 10 -38.69 -8.14 15.62
C MET A 10 -37.79 -9.31 15.18
N ALA A 11 -38.38 -10.42 14.71
CA ALA A 11 -37.61 -11.54 14.17
C ALA A 11 -36.83 -11.13 12.90
N LEU A 12 -37.44 -10.34 12.02
CA LEU A 12 -36.77 -9.82 10.82
C LEU A 12 -35.63 -8.86 11.18
N LEU A 13 -35.84 -7.98 12.16
CA LEU A 13 -34.80 -7.06 12.65
C LEU A 13 -33.63 -7.79 13.32
N LEU A 14 -33.90 -8.87 14.07
CA LEU A 14 -32.86 -9.71 14.69
C LEU A 14 -32.01 -10.43 13.64
N VAL A 15 -32.64 -10.95 12.58
CA VAL A 15 -31.92 -11.57 11.46
C VAL A 15 -31.06 -10.54 10.74
N CYS A 16 -31.62 -9.36 10.42
CA CYS A 16 -30.89 -8.25 9.78
C CYS A 16 -29.72 -7.75 10.63
N ALA A 17 -29.88 -7.66 11.95
CA ALA A 17 -28.82 -7.24 12.87
C ALA A 17 -27.66 -8.25 12.91
N SER A 18 -27.97 -9.56 12.87
CA SER A 18 -26.94 -10.61 12.90
C SER A 18 -26.08 -10.67 11.64
N CYS A 19 -26.68 -10.47 10.45
CA CYS A 19 -25.91 -10.46 9.20
C CYS A 19 -25.11 -9.17 8.99
N LEU A 20 -25.60 -8.02 9.48
CA LEU A 20 -24.83 -6.76 9.48
C LEU A 20 -23.68 -6.78 10.49
N ALA A 21 -23.87 -7.38 11.66
CA ALA A 21 -22.82 -7.52 12.67
C ALA A 21 -21.66 -8.37 12.16
N ASP A 22 -21.93 -9.45 11.42
CA ASP A 22 -20.89 -10.33 10.86
C ASP A 22 -20.04 -9.61 9.79
N GLU A 23 -20.67 -8.81 8.92
CA GLU A 23 -19.97 -8.03 7.90
C GLU A 23 -19.09 -6.93 8.51
N GLN A 24 -19.60 -6.21 9.51
CA GLN A 24 -18.83 -5.17 10.20
C GLN A 24 -17.62 -5.76 10.94
N VAL A 25 -17.78 -6.95 11.55
CA VAL A 25 -16.67 -7.68 12.19
C VAL A 25 -15.58 -8.04 11.18
N VAL A 26 -15.94 -8.50 9.98
CA VAL A 26 -14.97 -8.78 8.91
C VAL A 26 -14.23 -7.50 8.51
N VAL A 27 -14.95 -6.40 8.28
CA VAL A 27 -14.35 -5.10 7.92
C VAL A 27 -13.38 -4.62 9.00
N ASP A 28 -13.78 -4.67 10.27
CA ASP A 28 -12.94 -4.21 11.37
C ASP A 28 -11.71 -5.13 11.56
N SER A 29 -11.85 -6.43 11.33
CA SER A 29 -10.70 -7.35 11.32
C SER A 29 -9.69 -7.00 10.23
N PHE A 30 -10.15 -6.52 9.06
CA PHE A 30 -9.24 -6.09 7.99
C PHE A 30 -8.51 -4.81 8.33
N LYS A 31 -9.18 -3.84 8.97
CA LYS A 31 -8.54 -2.61 9.45
C LYS A 31 -7.41 -2.92 10.42
N VAL A 32 -7.65 -3.83 11.38
CA VAL A 32 -6.62 -4.29 12.33
C VAL A 32 -5.46 -4.96 11.59
N HIS A 33 -5.76 -5.87 10.66
CA HIS A 33 -4.75 -6.54 9.85
C HIS A 33 -3.86 -5.55 9.07
N VAL A 34 -4.47 -4.57 8.41
CA VAL A 34 -3.75 -3.50 7.69
C VAL A 34 -2.95 -2.63 8.65
N GLN A 35 -3.50 -2.30 9.83
CA GLN A 35 -2.79 -1.51 10.84
C GLN A 35 -1.53 -2.23 11.33
N ASP A 36 -1.60 -3.54 11.59
CA ASP A 36 -0.45 -4.34 12.02
C ASP A 36 0.67 -4.36 10.97
N ILE A 37 0.31 -4.24 9.69
CA ILE A 37 1.25 -4.16 8.56
C ILE A 37 1.82 -2.75 8.42
N MET A 38 0.97 -1.73 8.41
CA MET A 38 1.34 -0.37 8.05
C MET A 38 2.01 0.39 9.20
N GLN A 39 1.67 0.11 10.46
CA GLN A 39 2.28 0.81 11.60
C GLN A 39 3.81 0.63 11.67
N PRO A 40 4.37 -0.60 11.56
CA PRO A 40 5.82 -0.77 11.49
C PRO A 40 6.46 -0.08 10.29
N VAL A 41 5.75 -0.04 9.16
CA VAL A 41 6.20 0.65 7.94
C VAL A 41 6.30 2.15 8.19
N LEU A 42 5.21 2.78 8.65
CA LEU A 42 5.13 4.22 8.91
C LEU A 42 6.15 4.64 9.96
N ALA A 43 6.39 3.83 10.99
CA ALA A 43 7.40 4.08 12.01
C ALA A 43 8.84 4.17 11.47
N THR A 44 9.12 3.66 10.27
CA THR A 44 10.44 3.82 9.62
C THR A 44 10.62 5.18 8.93
N TYR A 45 9.53 5.90 8.66
CA TYR A 45 9.58 7.22 8.02
C TYR A 45 9.88 8.28 9.07
N LYS A 46 11.12 8.77 9.07
CA LYS A 46 11.49 9.96 9.84
C LYS A 46 11.19 11.19 8.99
N LYS A 47 10.56 12.18 9.62
CA LYS A 47 10.39 13.51 9.04
C LYS A 47 11.76 14.02 8.55
N ASP A 48 11.79 14.46 7.28
CA ASP A 48 12.97 14.99 6.60
C ASP A 48 14.12 14.00 6.28
N ALA A 49 13.96 12.69 6.46
CA ALA A 49 14.99 11.71 6.11
C ALA A 49 15.35 11.74 4.62
N VAL A 50 16.59 12.10 4.31
CA VAL A 50 17.13 12.16 2.95
C VAL A 50 18.11 11.02 2.72
N HIS A 51 18.17 10.59 1.46
CA HIS A 51 19.03 9.51 0.99
C HIS A 51 19.91 10.04 -0.15
N ILE A 52 21.20 9.73 -0.10
CA ILE A 52 22.12 10.04 -1.20
C ILE A 52 22.37 8.76 -1.98
N ARG A 53 21.98 8.77 -3.26
CA ARG A 53 22.00 7.61 -4.14
C ARG A 53 22.92 7.86 -5.32
N TYR A 54 23.53 6.79 -5.82
CA TYR A 54 24.32 6.83 -7.04
C TYR A 54 23.50 6.23 -8.18
N PHE A 55 23.36 6.99 -9.26
CA PHE A 55 22.79 6.53 -10.51
C PHE A 55 23.90 5.97 -11.39
N ASP A 56 23.82 4.67 -11.68
CA ASP A 56 24.74 3.98 -12.58
C ASP A 56 24.03 3.69 -13.92
N PRO A 57 24.32 4.45 -14.99
CA PRO A 57 23.64 4.30 -16.27
C PRO A 57 23.84 2.90 -16.88
N SER A 58 24.95 2.21 -16.58
CA SER A 58 25.24 0.88 -17.12
C SER A 58 24.23 -0.18 -16.66
N LYS A 59 23.71 -0.06 -15.42
CA LYS A 59 22.67 -0.94 -14.87
C LYS A 59 21.31 -0.76 -15.54
N HIS A 60 21.16 0.29 -16.33
CA HIS A 60 19.94 0.65 -17.03
C HIS A 60 20.11 0.62 -18.55
N GLY A 61 21.22 0.08 -19.06
CA GLY A 61 21.51 0.03 -20.50
C GLY A 61 21.74 1.40 -21.15
N LEU A 62 22.05 2.43 -20.35
CA LEU A 62 22.32 3.78 -20.82
C LEU A 62 23.83 4.02 -20.92
N GLN A 63 24.23 4.89 -21.85
CA GLN A 63 25.61 5.38 -21.96
C GLN A 63 25.82 6.64 -21.11
N GLY A 64 27.04 6.85 -20.62
CA GLY A 64 27.43 8.06 -19.88
C GLY A 64 28.10 7.75 -18.53
N SER A 65 28.56 8.81 -17.85
CA SER A 65 29.07 8.71 -16.48
C SER A 65 27.93 8.72 -15.46
N GLY A 66 28.00 7.86 -14.45
CA GLY A 66 27.06 7.89 -13.35
C GLY A 66 27.23 9.13 -12.46
N HIS A 67 26.21 9.41 -11.66
CA HIS A 67 26.19 10.60 -10.80
C HIS A 67 25.48 10.33 -9.48
N TRP A 68 25.84 11.09 -8.45
CA TRP A 68 25.16 11.14 -7.19
C TRP A 68 23.98 12.10 -7.25
N PHE A 69 22.92 11.76 -6.52
CA PHE A 69 21.72 12.59 -6.38
C PHE A 69 21.12 12.38 -4.99
N LYS A 70 20.35 13.36 -4.53
CA LYS A 70 19.69 13.34 -3.23
C LYS A 70 18.19 13.15 -3.44
N VAL A 71 17.60 12.29 -2.62
CA VAL A 71 16.16 12.02 -2.64
C VAL A 71 15.61 11.95 -1.23
N ARG A 72 14.29 12.10 -1.12
CA ARG A 72 13.54 11.84 0.09
C ARG A 72 12.32 11.01 -0.29
N ASN A 73 12.15 9.87 0.36
CA ASN A 73 10.89 9.13 0.27
C ASN A 73 9.90 9.83 1.21
N LEU A 74 8.75 10.22 0.69
CA LEU A 74 7.69 10.75 1.52
C LEU A 74 6.96 9.60 2.19
N GLU A 75 6.37 9.89 3.36
CA GLU A 75 5.52 8.94 4.07
C GLU A 75 4.42 8.44 3.12
N PRO A 76 4.21 7.12 3.01
CA PRO A 76 3.24 6.55 2.09
C PRO A 76 1.82 6.84 2.55
N VAL A 77 0.94 7.15 1.61
CA VAL A 77 -0.50 7.27 1.83
C VAL A 77 -1.15 5.95 1.46
N TYR A 78 -2.15 5.51 2.22
CA TYR A 78 -2.82 4.25 1.92
C TYR A 78 -4.33 4.34 2.12
N SER A 79 -5.05 3.45 1.42
CA SER A 79 -6.49 3.27 1.56
C SER A 79 -6.83 1.79 1.63
N LEU A 80 -8.02 1.49 2.14
CA LEU A 80 -8.51 0.14 2.38
C LEU A 80 -9.91 -0.03 1.84
N ASP A 81 -10.18 -1.21 1.28
CA ASP A 81 -11.49 -1.60 0.78
C ASP A 81 -11.74 -3.09 1.10
N VAL A 82 -12.99 -3.47 1.32
CA VAL A 82 -13.40 -4.85 1.57
C VAL A 82 -14.61 -5.16 0.72
N LYS A 83 -14.51 -6.23 -0.08
CA LYS A 83 -15.56 -6.66 -1.01
C LYS A 83 -16.00 -8.07 -0.68
N LYS A 84 -17.32 -8.31 -0.75
CA LYS A 84 -17.84 -9.67 -0.85
C LYS A 84 -17.40 -10.30 -2.17
N ASN A 85 -17.23 -11.61 -2.15
CA ASN A 85 -16.73 -12.38 -3.26
C ASN A 85 -17.45 -13.73 -3.32
N ASP A 86 -17.70 -14.22 -4.53
CA ASP A 86 -18.47 -15.46 -4.74
C ASP A 86 -17.63 -16.72 -4.47
N SER A 87 -16.35 -16.55 -4.11
CA SER A 87 -15.47 -17.66 -3.77
C SER A 87 -15.88 -18.28 -2.44
N VAL A 88 -16.16 -19.59 -2.46
CA VAL A 88 -16.33 -20.39 -1.24
C VAL A 88 -15.06 -20.40 -0.40
N MET A 89 -13.89 -20.29 -1.03
CA MET A 89 -12.60 -20.29 -0.34
C MET A 89 -12.32 -18.95 0.36
N TYR A 90 -12.67 -17.85 -0.29
CA TYR A 90 -12.44 -16.48 0.16
C TYR A 90 -13.70 -15.63 -0.03
N PRO A 91 -14.70 -15.75 0.86
CA PRO A 91 -15.97 -15.03 0.76
C PRO A 91 -15.83 -13.49 0.83
N TYR A 92 -14.71 -13.01 1.35
CA TYR A 92 -14.35 -11.59 1.34
C TYR A 92 -12.94 -11.38 0.80
N ILE A 93 -12.76 -10.28 0.07
CA ILE A 93 -11.49 -9.79 -0.43
C ILE A 93 -11.21 -8.42 0.18
N GLY A 94 -10.11 -8.32 0.91
CA GLY A 94 -9.56 -7.06 1.40
C GLY A 94 -8.55 -6.51 0.40
N ILE A 95 -8.58 -5.20 0.19
CA ILE A 95 -7.67 -4.49 -0.72
C ILE A 95 -6.97 -3.41 0.10
N LEU A 96 -5.64 -3.43 0.08
CA LEU A 96 -4.79 -2.37 0.60
C LEU A 96 -4.09 -1.69 -0.56
N ASP A 97 -4.44 -0.43 -0.81
CA ASP A 97 -3.79 0.43 -1.80
C ASP A 97 -2.80 1.34 -1.09
N VAL A 98 -1.57 1.41 -1.59
CA VAL A 98 -0.50 2.24 -1.02
C VAL A 98 0.20 3.02 -2.13
N GLU A 99 0.30 4.32 -1.92
CA GLU A 99 0.94 5.27 -2.80
C GLU A 99 2.16 5.88 -2.11
N ARG A 100 3.28 5.97 -2.84
CA ARG A 100 4.49 6.62 -2.33
C ARG A 100 5.08 7.59 -3.34
N TYR A 101 5.21 8.83 -2.89
CA TYR A 101 5.94 9.87 -3.59
C TYR A 101 7.42 9.85 -3.22
N THR A 102 8.26 10.17 -4.20
CA THR A 102 9.67 10.48 -3.98
C THR A 102 9.90 11.94 -4.32
N GLU A 103 10.44 12.69 -3.38
CA GLU A 103 10.98 14.02 -3.64
C GLU A 103 12.42 13.88 -4.15
N ILE A 104 12.71 14.48 -5.29
CA ILE A 104 14.03 14.47 -5.93
C ILE A 104 14.64 15.85 -5.78
N PHE A 105 15.86 15.91 -5.22
CA PHE A 105 16.62 17.14 -5.16
C PHE A 105 17.32 17.35 -6.50
N THR A 106 17.18 18.55 -7.06
CA THR A 106 17.63 18.88 -8.41
C THR A 106 19.15 18.77 -8.52
N GLY A 107 19.64 18.14 -9.58
CA GLY A 107 21.06 18.11 -9.94
C GLY A 107 21.61 16.69 -10.10
N SER A 108 22.72 16.61 -10.82
CA SER A 108 23.53 15.41 -11.01
C SER A 108 24.95 15.73 -10.57
N TYR A 109 25.41 15.10 -9.50
CA TYR A 109 26.64 15.49 -8.81
C TYR A 109 27.75 14.44 -8.97
N PRO A 110 29.01 14.85 -9.18
CA PRO A 110 30.13 13.92 -9.25
C PRO A 110 30.47 13.28 -7.90
N THR A 111 30.16 13.94 -6.77
CA THR A 111 30.49 13.47 -5.42
C THR A 111 29.26 13.35 -4.51
N LYS A 112 29.36 12.48 -3.50
CA LYS A 112 28.28 12.26 -2.50
C LYS A 112 28.07 13.51 -1.64
N GLU A 113 29.14 14.21 -1.33
CA GLU A 113 29.19 15.42 -0.51
C GLU A 113 28.47 16.58 -1.20
N GLU A 114 28.69 16.77 -2.50
CA GLU A 114 27.96 17.79 -3.28
C GLU A 114 26.47 17.48 -3.35
N ALA A 115 26.09 16.22 -3.62
CA ALA A 115 24.69 15.82 -3.63
C ALA A 115 23.99 16.07 -2.28
N SER A 116 24.69 15.88 -1.16
CA SER A 116 24.12 16.10 0.18
C SER A 116 23.67 17.54 0.44
N LYS A 117 24.36 18.51 -0.19
CA LYS A 117 24.12 19.94 -0.09
C LYS A 117 23.00 20.43 -1.00
N ALA A 118 22.41 19.56 -1.82
CA ALA A 118 21.28 19.94 -2.66
C ALA A 118 20.07 20.33 -1.79
N GLU A 119 19.47 21.49 -2.09
CA GLU A 119 18.33 22.05 -1.34
C GLU A 119 17.06 22.15 -2.18
N LYS A 120 17.20 22.54 -3.45
CA LYS A 120 16.06 22.64 -4.37
C LYS A 120 15.57 21.24 -4.72
N SER A 121 14.27 21.04 -4.63
CA SER A 121 13.63 19.75 -4.88
C SER A 121 12.33 19.90 -5.65
N TYR A 122 11.86 18.78 -6.19
CA TYR A 122 10.55 18.64 -6.81
C TYR A 122 9.96 17.26 -6.49
N LEU A 123 8.63 17.17 -6.50
CA LEU A 123 7.95 15.88 -6.40
C LEU A 123 8.13 15.13 -7.73
N SER A 124 8.65 13.91 -7.64
CA SER A 124 8.78 13.03 -8.79
C SER A 124 7.40 12.71 -9.37
N ASN A 125 7.31 12.72 -10.69
CA ASN A 125 6.16 12.20 -11.43
C ASN A 125 6.14 10.66 -11.49
N ALA A 126 7.19 9.99 -11.01
CA ALA A 126 7.29 8.54 -10.93
C ALA A 126 6.69 8.00 -9.63
N MET A 127 5.43 8.37 -9.34
CA MET A 127 4.72 7.83 -8.18
C MET A 127 4.66 6.31 -8.27
N GLN A 128 4.93 5.67 -7.14
CA GLN A 128 4.86 4.23 -7.00
C GLN A 128 3.55 3.86 -6.33
N HIS A 129 2.84 2.92 -6.94
CA HIS A 129 1.57 2.42 -6.48
C HIS A 129 1.65 0.92 -6.30
N TRP A 130 1.18 0.45 -5.15
CA TRP A 130 1.03 -0.97 -4.89
C TRP A 130 -0.38 -1.27 -4.42
N ARG A 131 -0.92 -2.37 -4.91
CA ARG A 131 -2.21 -2.91 -4.50
C ARG A 131 -2.03 -4.32 -3.99
N PHE A 132 -2.39 -4.56 -2.73
CA PHE A 132 -2.34 -5.87 -2.09
C PHE A 132 -3.76 -6.40 -1.95
N TYR A 133 -3.94 -7.66 -2.33
CA TYR A 133 -5.21 -8.37 -2.19
C TYR A 133 -5.07 -9.43 -1.12
N TYR A 134 -6.07 -9.51 -0.26
CA TYR A 134 -6.15 -10.48 0.83
C TYR A 134 -7.47 -11.23 0.76
N GLY A 135 -7.42 -12.56 0.82
CA GLY A 135 -8.61 -13.39 0.96
C GLY A 135 -8.91 -13.65 2.44
N TYR A 136 -10.17 -13.50 2.84
CA TYR A 136 -10.62 -13.86 4.19
C TYR A 136 -10.99 -15.33 4.26
N GLN A 137 -10.34 -16.09 5.13
CA GLN A 137 -10.68 -17.50 5.36
C GLN A 137 -10.48 -17.86 6.84
N LYS A 138 -11.47 -18.55 7.42
CA LYS A 138 -11.41 -19.07 8.80
C LYS A 138 -10.97 -18.02 9.84
N GLY A 139 -11.45 -16.79 9.72
CA GLY A 139 -11.13 -15.70 10.66
C GLY A 139 -9.80 -15.00 10.40
N LYS A 140 -9.12 -15.26 9.27
CA LYS A 140 -7.81 -14.71 8.95
C LYS A 140 -7.76 -14.12 7.54
N TRP A 141 -6.89 -13.13 7.37
CA TRP A 141 -6.57 -12.52 6.08
C TRP A 141 -5.28 -13.13 5.53
N GLU A 142 -5.37 -13.69 4.33
CA GLU A 142 -4.23 -14.28 3.62
C GLU A 142 -3.95 -13.48 2.36
N LYS A 143 -2.70 -13.05 2.16
CA LYS A 143 -2.33 -12.35 0.93
C LYS A 143 -2.45 -13.30 -0.26
N THR A 144 -3.23 -12.90 -1.26
CA THR A 144 -3.47 -13.69 -2.47
C THR A 144 -2.78 -13.12 -3.70
N LYS A 145 -2.59 -11.79 -3.76
CA LYS A 145 -2.02 -11.12 -4.93
C LYS A 145 -1.41 -9.77 -4.55
N VAL A 146 -0.38 -9.36 -5.30
CA VAL A 146 0.18 -8.01 -5.27
C VAL A 146 0.26 -7.49 -6.70
N GLU A 147 -0.10 -6.23 -6.89
CA GLU A 147 0.12 -5.50 -8.13
C GLU A 147 0.99 -4.27 -7.85
N PHE A 148 1.84 -3.93 -8.81
CA PHE A 148 2.70 -2.74 -8.76
C PHE A 148 2.62 -2.00 -10.09
N TYR A 149 2.59 -0.67 -10.03
CA TYR A 149 2.89 0.16 -11.18
C TYR A 149 3.56 1.47 -10.77
N ARG A 150 4.26 2.04 -11.74
CA ARG A 150 4.84 3.38 -11.67
C ARG A 150 4.13 4.25 -12.70
N ASP A 151 3.72 5.45 -12.34
CA ASP A 151 2.95 6.33 -13.24
C ASP A 151 3.67 6.65 -14.56
N THR A 152 5.00 6.60 -14.56
CA THR A 152 5.82 6.77 -15.78
C THR A 152 5.74 5.60 -16.76
N GLU A 153 5.25 4.43 -16.33
CA GLU A 153 5.27 3.18 -17.10
C GLU A 153 3.89 2.79 -17.69
N LYS A 154 2.82 3.55 -17.37
CA LYS A 154 1.44 3.45 -17.92
C LYS A 154 0.79 2.05 -17.93
N ARG A 155 1.37 1.03 -17.28
CA ARG A 155 0.81 -0.33 -17.16
C ARG A 155 1.18 -0.97 -15.83
N PHE A 156 0.24 -1.73 -15.27
CA PHE A 156 0.52 -2.62 -14.14
C PHE A 156 1.43 -3.76 -14.59
N MET A 157 2.56 -3.93 -13.90
CA MET A 157 3.40 -5.11 -14.06
C MET A 157 3.01 -6.12 -13.00
N SER A 158 2.56 -7.31 -13.43
CA SER A 158 2.35 -8.44 -12.52
C SER A 158 3.71 -9.01 -12.15
N ASP A 159 4.33 -8.50 -11.08
CA ASP A 159 5.50 -9.14 -10.53
C ASP A 159 5.09 -10.47 -9.89
N LYS A 160 5.51 -11.57 -10.50
CA LYS A 160 5.50 -12.89 -9.85
C LYS A 160 6.65 -12.97 -8.84
N ILE A 161 6.65 -12.22 -7.72
CA ILE A 161 7.64 -12.48 -6.65
C ILE A 161 7.05 -12.20 -5.26
N THR A 162 7.44 -13.08 -4.34
CA THR A 162 7.39 -13.15 -2.87
C THR A 162 7.73 -11.85 -2.10
N ILE A 163 7.23 -10.69 -2.53
CA ILE A 163 7.53 -9.40 -1.94
C ILE A 163 6.62 -9.17 -0.71
N THR A 164 7.24 -8.79 0.41
CA THR A 164 6.53 -8.38 1.63
C THR A 164 6.31 -6.88 1.64
N GLU A 165 5.21 -6.45 2.26
CA GLU A 165 4.82 -5.06 2.46
C GLU A 165 5.97 -4.28 3.10
N TYR A 166 6.61 -4.89 4.11
CA TYR A 166 7.78 -4.34 4.77
C TYR A 166 8.98 -4.15 3.83
N GLY A 167 9.24 -5.08 2.91
CA GLY A 167 10.32 -4.95 1.92
C GLY A 167 10.10 -3.83 0.91
N VAL A 168 8.85 -3.54 0.59
CA VAL A 168 8.45 -2.47 -0.35
C VAL A 168 8.56 -1.09 0.30
N PHE A 169 8.03 -0.99 1.52
CA PHE A 169 7.74 0.29 2.13
C PHE A 169 8.67 0.70 3.25
N ALA A 170 9.49 -0.18 3.82
CA ALA A 170 10.43 0.25 4.84
C ALA A 170 11.35 1.35 4.27
N ASN A 171 11.39 2.50 4.95
CA ASN A 171 12.24 3.63 4.60
C ASN A 171 13.69 3.35 5.03
N ARG A 172 14.31 2.36 4.37
CA ARG A 172 15.71 1.97 4.52
C ARG A 172 16.63 2.80 3.63
#